data_AF-A0A261XZG8-F1
#
_entry.id   AF-A0A261XZG8-F1
#
_cell.length_a   1.000
_cell.length_b   1.000
_cell.length_c   1.000
_cell.angle_alpha   90.00
_cell.angle_beta   90.00
_cell.angle_gamma   90.00
#
_symmetry.space_group_name_H-M   'P 1'
#
loop_
_entity.id
_entity.type
_entity.pdbx_description
1 polymer ?
#
loop_
_entity_poly.entity_id
_entity_poly.type
_entity_poly.pdbx_seq_one_letter_code
_entity_poly.pdbx_strand_id
1 'polypeptide(L)'
;MAAGRWREGYSRLVREISHVLVAKQARQEEVQVAWLDQLLKGSRVYIPPKSIKTRSPELEQHLETIRHQLASNEYERMVANIQPVSSTQLFTPADRQQLKELKSQLSAIVNVTVSMGAVGFAVWVWMGNLASDVGMRFLASFAGALAIGAIETFLYWRYVSNAKERDPARAARRAIPTTRRRESKKDR
;
A
#
# COMPACT_ATOMS: atom_id res chain seq x y z
N MET A 1 46.27 0.78 2.82
CA MET A 1 47.67 1.24 3.02
C MET A 1 48.41 1.61 1.71
N ALA A 2 47.72 1.97 0.60
CA ALA A 2 48.40 2.28 -0.67
C ALA A 2 48.48 3.79 -0.99
N ALA A 3 47.68 4.64 -0.35
CA ALA A 3 47.57 6.07 -0.65
C ALA A 3 48.77 6.92 -0.18
N GLY A 4 49.55 6.46 0.81
CA GLY A 4 50.72 7.16 1.33
C GLY A 4 51.91 7.20 0.35
N ARG A 5 52.13 6.12 -0.39
CA ARG A 5 53.27 6.00 -1.33
C ARG A 5 53.21 6.97 -2.52
N TRP A 6 52.02 7.40 -2.92
CA TRP A 6 51.84 8.30 -4.06
C TRP A 6 52.19 9.76 -3.74
N ARG A 7 52.00 10.21 -2.49
CA ARG A 7 52.39 11.56 -2.07
C ARG A 7 53.92 11.72 -2.03
N GLU A 8 54.63 10.68 -1.63
CA GLU A 8 56.10 10.69 -1.52
C GLU A 8 56.80 10.63 -2.89
N GLY A 9 56.26 9.86 -3.84
CA GLY A 9 56.80 9.84 -5.20
C GLY A 9 56.66 11.18 -5.92
N TYR A 10 55.53 11.86 -5.72
CA TYR A 10 55.25 13.16 -6.33
C TYR A 10 56.20 14.25 -5.83
N SER A 11 56.49 14.30 -4.53
CA SER A 11 57.39 15.30 -3.96
C SER A 11 58.85 15.10 -4.40
N ARG A 12 59.27 13.86 -4.67
CA ARG A 12 60.61 13.57 -5.23
C ARG A 12 60.74 14.05 -6.68
N LEU A 13 59.76 13.75 -7.53
CA LEU A 13 59.77 14.16 -8.93
C LEU A 13 59.76 15.69 -9.08
N VAL A 14 58.97 16.39 -8.26
CA VAL A 14 58.94 17.86 -8.26
C VAL A 14 60.30 18.44 -7.85
N ARG A 15 60.97 17.82 -6.86
CA ARG A 15 62.33 18.24 -6.44
C ARG A 15 63.37 17.99 -7.52
N GLU A 16 63.36 16.83 -8.16
CA GLU A 16 64.30 16.52 -9.24
C GLU A 16 64.16 17.47 -10.44
N ILE A 17 62.92 17.74 -10.85
CA ILE A 17 62.66 18.69 -11.94
C ILE A 17 63.13 20.10 -11.54
N SER A 18 62.85 20.55 -10.31
CA SER A 18 63.32 21.84 -9.82
C SER A 18 64.84 21.95 -9.84
N HIS A 19 65.56 20.91 -9.38
CA HIS A 19 67.02 20.91 -9.39
C HIS A 19 67.59 20.93 -10.82
N VAL A 20 67.02 20.16 -11.75
CA VAL A 20 67.48 20.12 -13.15
C VAL A 20 67.24 21.46 -13.86
N LEU A 21 66.12 22.12 -13.58
CA LEU A 21 65.81 23.43 -14.15
C LEU A 21 66.74 24.52 -13.59
N VAL A 22 66.99 24.53 -12.27
CA VAL A 22 67.93 25.46 -11.63
C VAL A 22 69.37 25.24 -12.13
N ALA A 23 69.79 23.98 -12.32
CA ALA A 23 71.11 23.65 -12.84
C ALA A 23 71.31 24.02 -14.31
N LYS A 24 70.25 23.96 -15.13
CA LYS A 24 70.28 24.47 -16.52
C LYS A 24 70.35 26.00 -16.57
N GLN A 25 69.62 26.67 -15.69
CA GLN A 25 69.59 28.13 -15.62
C GLN A 25 70.94 28.71 -15.18
N ALA A 26 71.65 28.02 -14.28
CA ALA A 26 72.99 28.43 -13.85
C ALA A 26 74.07 28.34 -14.94
N ARG A 27 73.81 27.69 -16.09
CA ARG A 27 74.74 27.63 -17.23
C ARG A 27 74.49 28.71 -18.29
N GLN A 28 73.40 29.48 -18.21
CA GLN A 28 73.17 30.63 -19.07
C GLN A 28 73.43 31.91 -18.27
N GLU A 29 74.47 32.66 -18.64
CA GLU A 29 74.96 33.88 -17.94
C GLU A 29 74.01 35.10 -18.00
N GLU A 30 72.81 34.98 -18.56
CA GLU A 30 71.81 36.05 -18.46
C GLU A 30 70.71 35.68 -17.46
N VAL A 31 70.63 36.46 -16.38
CA VAL A 31 69.51 36.46 -15.44
C VAL A 31 68.28 37.05 -16.14
N GLN A 32 67.66 36.28 -17.01
CA GLN A 32 66.34 36.61 -17.52
C GLN A 32 65.30 36.21 -16.47
N VAL A 33 64.49 37.18 -16.05
CA VAL A 33 63.34 36.97 -15.17
C VAL A 33 62.36 36.07 -15.92
N ALA A 34 62.52 34.76 -15.77
CA ALA A 34 61.67 33.78 -16.43
C ALA A 34 60.27 33.91 -15.83
N TRP A 35 59.36 34.46 -16.62
CA TRP A 35 57.98 34.63 -16.21
C TRP A 35 57.31 33.26 -16.08
N LEU A 36 56.40 33.12 -15.12
CA LEU A 36 55.73 31.85 -14.81
C LEU A 36 55.03 31.26 -16.05
N ASP A 37 54.54 32.10 -16.96
CA ASP A 37 53.93 31.68 -18.23
C ASP A 37 54.91 30.92 -19.13
N GLN A 38 56.20 31.26 -19.10
CA GLN A 38 57.25 30.63 -19.89
C GLN A 38 57.62 29.25 -19.33
N LEU A 39 57.54 29.08 -18.02
CA LEU A 39 57.71 27.78 -17.34
C LEU A 39 56.49 26.87 -17.48
N LEU A 40 55.30 27.46 -17.59
CA LEU A 40 54.04 26.74 -17.77
C LEU A 40 53.76 26.37 -19.24
N LYS A 41 54.44 26.99 -20.21
CA LYS A 41 54.37 26.65 -21.65
C LYS A 41 54.80 25.20 -21.86
N GLY A 42 53.82 24.33 -22.11
CA GLY A 42 54.02 22.89 -22.35
C GLY A 42 53.68 21.99 -21.17
N SER A 43 53.40 22.56 -19.99
CA SER A 43 52.83 21.80 -18.88
C SER A 43 51.37 21.46 -19.19
N ARG A 44 50.99 20.19 -19.04
CA ARG A 44 49.59 19.76 -19.08
C ARG A 44 49.17 19.42 -17.66
N VAL A 45 48.01 19.91 -17.25
CA VAL A 45 47.41 19.59 -15.96
C VAL A 45 47.16 18.09 -15.93
N TYR A 46 47.93 17.36 -15.11
CA TYR A 46 47.74 15.94 -14.91
C TYR A 46 46.47 15.71 -14.09
N ILE A 47 45.42 15.26 -14.74
CA ILE A 47 44.19 14.80 -14.09
C ILE A 47 44.31 13.27 -13.98
N PRO A 48 44.42 12.70 -12.77
CA PRO A 48 44.49 11.26 -12.64
C PRO A 48 43.23 10.62 -13.24
N PRO A 49 43.36 9.51 -13.98
CA PRO A 49 42.21 8.82 -14.55
C PRO A 49 41.26 8.41 -13.42
N LYS A 50 39.97 8.72 -13.60
CA LYS A 50 38.93 8.42 -12.62
C LYS A 50 38.94 6.92 -12.32
N SER A 51 39.24 6.56 -11.07
CA SER A 51 39.24 5.16 -10.65
C SER A 51 37.86 4.54 -10.90
N ILE A 52 37.81 3.43 -11.62
CA ILE A 52 36.58 2.66 -11.82
C ILE A 52 36.19 2.07 -10.47
N LYS A 53 35.11 2.59 -9.87
CA LYS A 53 34.55 2.02 -8.64
C LYS A 53 33.78 0.76 -9.02
N THR A 54 34.20 -0.40 -8.51
CA THR A 54 33.40 -1.63 -8.56
C THR A 54 32.10 -1.38 -7.81
N ARG A 55 30.96 -1.63 -8.46
CA ARG A 55 29.65 -1.43 -7.82
C ARG A 55 29.53 -2.36 -6.61
N SER A 56 29.09 -1.82 -5.48
CA SER A 56 28.78 -2.63 -4.31
C SER A 56 27.46 -3.37 -4.56
N PRO A 57 27.29 -4.60 -4.03
CA PRO A 57 26.05 -5.35 -4.19
C PRO A 57 24.83 -4.62 -3.61
N GLU A 58 25.02 -3.86 -2.52
CA GLU A 58 23.98 -3.01 -1.92
C GLU A 58 23.49 -1.91 -2.89
N LEU A 59 24.41 -1.34 -3.69
CA LEU A 59 24.03 -0.32 -4.69
C LEU A 59 23.18 -0.93 -5.80
N GLU A 60 23.47 -2.18 -6.19
CA GLU A 60 22.70 -2.87 -7.23
C GLU A 60 21.28 -3.20 -6.76
N GLN A 61 21.12 -3.61 -5.50
CA GLN A 61 19.81 -3.83 -4.88
C GLN A 61 18.98 -2.53 -4.84
N HIS A 62 19.60 -1.41 -4.48
CA HIS A 62 18.93 -0.11 -4.52
C HIS A 62 18.54 0.30 -5.94
N LEU A 63 19.40 0.05 -6.93
CA LEU A 63 19.10 0.34 -8.33
C LEU A 63 17.97 -0.53 -8.88
N GLU A 64 17.91 -1.81 -8.50
CA GLU A 64 16.81 -2.70 -8.83
C GLU A 64 15.50 -2.20 -8.22
N THR A 65 15.52 -1.80 -6.95
CA THR A 65 14.37 -1.20 -6.28
C THR A 65 13.89 0.07 -6.99
N ILE A 66 14.81 0.98 -7.34
CA ILE A 66 14.48 2.22 -8.07
C ILE A 66 13.91 1.90 -9.45
N ARG A 67 14.46 0.91 -10.17
CA ARG A 67 13.93 0.48 -11.48
C ARG A 67 12.52 -0.06 -11.37
N HIS A 68 12.24 -0.87 -10.35
CA HIS A 68 10.88 -1.34 -10.09
C HIS A 68 9.91 -0.20 -9.78
N GLN A 69 10.32 0.77 -8.96
CA GLN A 69 9.49 1.95 -8.67
C GLN A 69 9.20 2.76 -9.93
N LEU A 70 10.21 3.01 -10.77
CA LEU A 70 10.05 3.74 -12.02
C LEU A 70 9.11 3.00 -12.99
N ALA A 71 9.27 1.67 -13.13
CA ALA A 71 8.40 0.86 -13.98
C ALA A 71 6.93 0.89 -13.49
N SER A 72 6.71 0.82 -12.17
CA SER A 72 5.36 0.94 -11.59
C SER A 72 4.75 2.32 -11.86
N ASN A 73 5.51 3.39 -11.62
CA ASN A 73 5.06 4.75 -11.88
C ASN A 73 4.75 4.97 -13.37
N GLU A 74 5.55 4.41 -14.27
CA GLU A 74 5.32 4.50 -15.71
C GLU A 74 4.06 3.73 -16.14
N TYR A 75 3.85 2.53 -15.59
CA TYR A 75 2.61 1.78 -15.78
C TYR A 75 1.38 2.56 -15.28
N GLU A 76 1.44 3.15 -14.10
CA GLU A 76 0.36 4.00 -13.57
C GLU A 76 0.08 5.19 -14.49
N ARG A 77 1.11 5.84 -15.04
CA ARG A 77 0.93 6.95 -16.01
C ARG A 77 0.31 6.50 -17.33
N MET A 78 0.68 5.31 -17.82
CA MET A 78 0.08 4.73 -19.03
C MET A 78 -1.40 4.38 -18.82
N VAL A 79 -1.74 3.87 -17.63
CA VAL A 79 -3.11 3.44 -17.29
C VAL A 79 -3.99 4.60 -16.79
N ALA A 80 -3.41 5.71 -16.32
CA ALA A 80 -4.15 6.85 -15.77
C ALA A 80 -5.18 7.46 -16.74
N ASN A 81 -4.87 7.48 -18.04
CA ASN A 81 -5.78 8.03 -19.06
C ASN A 81 -6.76 7.00 -19.63
N ILE A 82 -6.43 5.72 -19.48
CA ILE A 82 -7.28 4.61 -19.89
C ILE A 82 -8.12 4.31 -18.66
N GLN A 83 -9.14 5.11 -18.34
CA GLN A 83 -10.01 4.86 -17.17
C GLN A 83 -10.30 3.36 -17.09
N PRO A 84 -9.61 2.58 -16.23
CA PRO A 84 -10.16 1.31 -15.91
C PRO A 84 -11.32 1.74 -15.03
N VAL A 85 -12.54 1.33 -15.39
CA VAL A 85 -13.63 1.24 -14.43
C VAL A 85 -13.22 0.23 -13.36
N SER A 86 -12.20 0.58 -12.59
CA SER A 86 -11.70 -0.10 -11.43
C SER A 86 -12.74 0.23 -10.40
N SER A 87 -13.64 -0.74 -10.22
CA SER A 87 -14.65 -0.87 -9.18
C SER A 87 -14.14 -0.63 -7.74
N THR A 88 -12.92 -0.15 -7.53
CA THR A 88 -12.28 0.04 -6.23
C THR A 88 -12.01 1.51 -5.90
N GLN A 89 -11.82 2.40 -6.90
CA GLN A 89 -11.61 3.84 -6.65
C GLN A 89 -12.90 4.66 -6.59
N LEU A 90 -14.03 4.09 -7.02
CA LEU A 90 -15.35 4.68 -6.87
C LEU A 90 -15.93 4.59 -5.45
N PHE A 91 -15.20 4.02 -4.48
CA PHE A 91 -15.71 3.84 -3.12
C PHE A 91 -14.96 4.72 -2.11
N THR A 92 -15.37 5.99 -2.04
CA THR A 92 -15.10 6.87 -0.90
C THR A 92 -15.59 6.21 0.41
N PRO A 93 -15.11 6.62 1.60
CA PRO A 93 -15.61 6.05 2.86
C PRO A 93 -17.13 6.17 3.03
N ALA A 94 -17.77 7.17 2.41
CA ALA A 94 -19.22 7.29 2.32
C ALA A 94 -19.84 6.15 1.52
N ASP A 95 -19.25 5.81 0.37
CA ASP A 95 -19.74 4.72 -0.47
C ASP A 95 -19.53 3.35 0.19
N ARG A 96 -18.53 3.19 1.08
CA ARG A 96 -18.37 1.96 1.89
C ARG A 96 -19.50 1.78 2.92
N GLN A 97 -20.02 2.86 3.49
CA GLN A 97 -21.19 2.81 4.38
C GLN A 97 -22.45 2.48 3.58
N GLN A 98 -22.64 3.13 2.44
CA GLN A 98 -23.74 2.83 1.51
C GLN A 98 -23.68 1.37 1.05
N LEU A 99 -22.50 0.86 0.68
CA LEU A 99 -22.34 -0.56 0.32
C LEU A 99 -22.69 -1.50 1.48
N LYS A 100 -22.38 -1.15 2.73
CA LYS A 100 -22.75 -1.99 3.89
C LYS A 100 -24.27 -1.98 4.10
N GLU A 101 -24.90 -0.82 3.98
CA GLU A 101 -26.35 -0.69 4.08
C GLU A 101 -27.05 -1.44 2.94
N LEU A 102 -26.59 -1.27 1.71
CA LEU A 102 -27.07 -2.01 0.53
C LEU A 102 -26.88 -3.52 0.70
N LYS A 103 -25.73 -3.97 1.19
CA LYS A 103 -25.50 -5.40 1.48
C LYS A 103 -26.44 -5.93 2.55
N SER A 104 -26.70 -5.15 3.61
CA SER A 104 -27.64 -5.54 4.67
C SER A 104 -29.07 -5.63 4.15
N GLN A 105 -29.51 -4.66 3.34
CA GLN A 105 -30.83 -4.66 2.73
C GLN A 105 -30.99 -5.79 1.72
N LEU A 106 -29.99 -6.01 0.87
CA LEU A 106 -29.98 -7.09 -0.11
C LEU A 106 -30.04 -8.46 0.58
N SER A 107 -29.29 -8.64 1.67
CA SER A 107 -29.34 -9.86 2.48
C SER A 107 -30.74 -10.11 3.04
N ALA A 108 -31.44 -9.07 3.50
CA ALA A 108 -32.80 -9.21 4.01
C ALA A 108 -33.78 -9.63 2.90
N ILE A 109 -33.68 -9.00 1.71
CA ILE A 109 -34.50 -9.35 0.54
C ILE A 109 -34.27 -10.80 0.12
N VAL A 110 -33.01 -11.23 0.03
CA VAL A 110 -32.65 -12.61 -0.31
C VAL A 110 -33.22 -13.58 0.71
N ASN A 111 -33.10 -13.29 2.01
CA ASN A 111 -33.63 -14.14 3.08
C ASN A 111 -35.15 -14.31 2.98
N VAL A 112 -35.90 -13.22 2.80
CA VAL A 112 -37.36 -13.26 2.63
C VAL A 112 -37.74 -14.00 1.34
N THR A 113 -37.01 -13.80 0.25
CA THR A 113 -37.30 -14.48 -1.03
C THR A 113 -37.08 -15.99 -0.92
N VAL A 114 -35.98 -16.40 -0.28
CA VAL A 114 -35.66 -17.82 -0.05
C VAL A 114 -36.70 -18.46 0.88
N SER A 115 -37.14 -17.77 1.94
CA SER A 115 -38.16 -18.31 2.85
C SER A 115 -39.54 -18.43 2.17
N MET A 116 -39.96 -17.43 1.39
CA MET A 116 -41.19 -17.49 0.58
C MET A 116 -41.16 -18.67 -0.41
N GLY A 117 -40.05 -18.84 -1.12
CA GLY A 117 -39.87 -19.96 -2.05
C GLY A 117 -39.90 -21.32 -1.35
N ALA A 118 -39.22 -21.44 -0.21
CA ALA A 118 -39.20 -22.67 0.58
C ALA A 118 -40.58 -23.06 1.09
N VAL A 119 -41.33 -22.10 1.67
CA VAL A 119 -42.69 -22.34 2.16
C VAL A 119 -43.65 -22.62 1.01
N GLY A 120 -43.58 -21.85 -0.08
CA GLY A 120 -44.40 -22.07 -1.27
C GLY A 120 -44.17 -23.47 -1.86
N PHE A 121 -42.91 -23.90 -1.98
CA PHE A 121 -42.57 -25.23 -2.47
C PHE A 121 -43.02 -26.35 -1.50
N ALA A 122 -42.84 -26.15 -0.20
CA ALA A 122 -43.29 -27.10 0.82
C ALA A 122 -44.81 -27.29 0.78
N VAL A 123 -45.58 -26.19 0.71
CA VAL A 123 -47.04 -26.24 0.59
C VAL A 123 -47.47 -26.86 -0.74
N TRP A 124 -46.76 -26.56 -1.84
CA TRP A 124 -47.06 -27.13 -3.15
C TRP A 124 -46.91 -28.66 -3.19
N VAL A 125 -45.82 -29.18 -2.61
CA VAL A 125 -45.57 -30.63 -2.49
C VAL A 125 -46.57 -31.25 -1.53
N TRP A 126 -46.81 -30.64 -0.38
CA TRP A 126 -47.76 -31.14 0.62
C TRP A 126 -49.18 -31.23 0.06
N MET A 127 -49.66 -30.16 -0.57
CA MET A 127 -51.00 -30.12 -1.17
C MET A 127 -51.09 -30.99 -2.42
N GLY A 128 -49.97 -31.28 -3.09
CA GLY A 128 -49.93 -32.27 -4.17
C GLY A 128 -50.26 -33.70 -3.75
N ASN A 129 -50.09 -34.02 -2.47
CA ASN A 129 -50.48 -35.32 -1.93
C ASN A 129 -51.96 -35.35 -1.51
N LEU A 130 -52.62 -34.20 -1.33
CA LEU A 130 -54.01 -34.12 -0.83
C LEU A 130 -55.02 -33.70 -1.91
N ALA A 131 -54.66 -32.77 -2.80
CA ALA A 131 -55.56 -32.18 -3.78
C ALA A 131 -54.95 -32.30 -5.18
N SER A 132 -55.72 -32.84 -6.13
CA SER A 132 -55.32 -32.94 -7.54
C SER A 132 -55.53 -31.64 -8.32
N ASP A 133 -56.26 -30.67 -7.76
CA ASP A 133 -56.53 -29.38 -8.41
C ASP A 133 -55.32 -28.44 -8.32
N VAL A 134 -54.79 -28.08 -9.50
CA VAL A 134 -53.65 -27.20 -9.67
C VAL A 134 -53.94 -25.77 -9.16
N GLY A 135 -55.17 -25.29 -9.32
CA GLY A 135 -55.56 -23.94 -8.91
C GLY A 135 -55.52 -23.78 -7.39
N MET A 136 -56.11 -24.73 -6.67
CA MET A 136 -56.10 -24.75 -5.20
C MET A 136 -54.66 -24.86 -4.65
N ARG A 137 -53.82 -25.69 -5.26
CA ARG A 137 -52.40 -25.85 -4.88
C ARG A 137 -51.63 -24.54 -5.04
N PHE A 138 -51.83 -23.83 -6.14
CA PHE A 138 -51.19 -22.54 -6.36
C PHE A 138 -51.66 -21.51 -5.33
N LEU A 139 -52.96 -21.38 -5.12
CA LEU A 139 -53.54 -20.43 -4.16
C LEU A 139 -53.02 -20.70 -2.73
N ALA A 140 -53.02 -21.95 -2.29
CA ALA A 140 -52.50 -22.30 -0.96
C ALA A 140 -51.00 -22.01 -0.83
N SER A 141 -50.21 -22.34 -1.85
CA SER A 141 -48.77 -22.09 -1.85
C SER A 141 -48.46 -20.59 -1.86
N PHE A 142 -49.21 -19.82 -2.64
CA PHE A 142 -49.08 -18.36 -2.70
C PHE A 142 -49.51 -17.69 -1.39
N ALA A 143 -50.62 -18.13 -0.79
CA ALA A 143 -51.06 -17.66 0.51
C ALA A 143 -50.03 -17.97 1.61
N GLY A 144 -49.45 -19.18 1.62
CA GLY A 144 -48.38 -19.57 2.53
C GLY A 144 -47.12 -18.72 2.35
N ALA A 145 -46.72 -18.44 1.10
CA ALA A 145 -45.60 -17.56 0.78
C ALA A 145 -45.85 -16.12 1.28
N LEU A 146 -47.04 -15.56 1.06
CA LEU A 146 -47.37 -14.22 1.57
C LEU A 146 -47.38 -14.16 3.10
N ALA A 147 -47.91 -15.19 3.77
CA ALA A 147 -47.94 -15.26 5.22
C ALA A 147 -46.52 -15.27 5.83
N ILE A 148 -45.60 -16.09 5.29
CA ILE A 148 -44.22 -16.12 5.79
C ILE A 148 -43.47 -14.81 5.48
N GLY A 149 -43.72 -14.21 4.32
CA GLY A 149 -43.14 -12.91 3.97
C GLY A 149 -43.56 -11.79 4.95
N ALA A 150 -44.85 -11.78 5.34
CA ALA A 150 -45.36 -10.84 6.34
C ALA A 150 -44.74 -11.09 7.73
N ILE A 151 -44.63 -12.35 8.15
CA ILE A 151 -44.00 -12.74 9.43
C ILE A 151 -42.54 -12.27 9.47
N GLU A 152 -41.76 -12.55 8.42
CA GLU A 152 -40.34 -12.20 8.37
C GLU A 152 -40.13 -10.67 8.35
N THR A 153 -40.97 -9.94 7.60
CA THR A 153 -40.96 -8.48 7.57
C THR A 153 -41.30 -7.89 8.95
N PHE A 154 -42.31 -8.45 9.61
CA PHE A 154 -42.69 -8.05 10.97
C PHE A 154 -41.55 -8.35 11.97
N LEU A 155 -40.91 -9.51 11.86
CA LEU A 155 -39.78 -9.90 12.70
C LEU A 155 -38.60 -8.95 12.50
N TYR A 156 -38.32 -8.54 11.26
CA TYR A 156 -37.28 -7.56 10.96
C TYR A 156 -37.61 -6.19 11.58
N TRP A 157 -38.84 -5.70 11.42
CA TRP A 157 -39.27 -4.43 12.04
C TRP A 157 -39.20 -4.47 13.57
N ARG A 158 -39.62 -5.60 14.18
CA ARG A 158 -39.49 -5.87 15.62
C ARG A 158 -38.02 -5.92 16.06
N TYR A 159 -37.14 -6.55 15.28
CA TYR A 159 -35.73 -6.64 15.59
C TYR A 159 -35.04 -5.27 15.54
N VAL A 160 -35.31 -4.48 14.49
CA VAL A 160 -34.73 -3.14 14.33
C VAL A 160 -35.20 -2.17 15.42
N SER A 161 -36.49 -2.19 15.79
CA SER A 161 -37.01 -1.37 16.89
C SER A 161 -36.35 -1.72 18.24
N ASN A 162 -36.23 -3.01 18.55
CA ASN A 162 -35.53 -3.47 19.76
C ASN A 162 -34.02 -3.21 19.74
N ALA A 163 -33.38 -3.23 18.56
CA ALA A 163 -31.96 -2.95 18.43
C ALA A 163 -31.65 -1.48 18.74
N LYS A 164 -32.53 -0.56 18.34
CA LYS A 164 -32.42 0.87 18.62
C LYS A 164 -32.49 1.19 20.11
N GLU A 165 -33.30 0.45 20.87
CA GLU A 165 -33.38 0.57 22.34
C GLU A 165 -32.15 0.00 23.07
N ARG A 166 -31.48 -1.00 22.47
CA ARG A 166 -30.33 -1.68 23.08
C ARG A 166 -29.00 -0.94 22.90
N ASP A 167 -28.89 -0.07 21.90
CA ASP A 167 -27.65 0.66 21.62
C ASP A 167 -27.21 1.58 22.79
N PRO A 168 -28.08 2.43 23.39
CA PRO A 168 -27.69 3.21 24.58
C PRO A 168 -27.43 2.33 25.80
N ALA A 169 -28.18 1.24 25.99
CA ALA A 169 -28.00 0.31 27.12
C ALA A 169 -26.69 -0.50 27.02
N ARG A 170 -26.23 -0.81 25.80
CA ARG A 170 -24.98 -1.54 25.54
C ARG A 170 -23.76 -0.62 25.60
N ALA A 171 -23.90 0.64 25.17
CA ALA A 171 -22.90 1.68 25.39
C ALA A 171 -22.69 1.94 26.89
N ALA A 172 -23.76 2.05 27.67
CA ALA A 172 -23.70 2.22 29.12
C ALA A 172 -23.03 1.03 29.85
N ARG A 173 -23.29 -0.21 29.43
CA ARG A 173 -22.64 -1.41 30.00
C ARG A 173 -21.15 -1.54 29.67
N ARG A 174 -20.71 -1.04 28.51
CA ARG A 174 -19.29 -1.01 28.11
C ARG A 174 -18.49 0.08 28.82
N ALA A 175 -19.16 1.13 29.28
CA ALA A 175 -18.54 2.24 30.02
C ALA A 175 -18.30 1.95 31.51
N ILE A 176 -18.79 0.83 32.05
CA ILE A 176 -18.51 0.44 33.45
C ILE A 176 -17.08 -0.14 33.50
N PRO A 177 -16.09 0.58 34.06
CA PRO A 177 -14.74 0.07 34.18
C PRO A 177 -14.76 -0.99 35.29
N THR A 178 -14.23 -2.17 35.01
CA THR A 178 -14.01 -3.21 36.03
C THR A 178 -12.84 -2.82 36.93
N THR A 179 -12.99 -1.78 37.76
CA THR A 179 -12.04 -1.40 38.81
C THR A 179 -12.39 -2.13 40.11
N ARG A 180 -12.26 -3.45 40.12
CA ARG A 180 -12.27 -4.21 41.39
C ARG A 180 -11.54 -5.55 41.28
N ARG A 181 -10.27 -5.53 40.88
CA ARG A 181 -9.41 -6.73 40.95
C ARG A 181 -7.91 -6.44 41.11
N ARG A 182 -7.52 -5.44 41.90
CA ARG A 182 -6.09 -5.23 42.22
C ARG A 182 -5.70 -4.94 43.67
N GLU A 183 -6.62 -4.97 44.64
CA GLU A 183 -6.25 -4.72 46.05
C GLU A 183 -6.05 -5.97 46.92
N SER A 184 -6.29 -7.19 46.42
CA SER A 184 -6.19 -8.41 47.26
C SER A 184 -4.79 -9.05 47.32
N LYS A 185 -3.72 -8.42 46.81
CA LYS A 185 -2.39 -9.06 46.75
C LYS A 185 -1.24 -8.22 47.30
N LYS A 186 -1.52 -7.36 48.29
CA LYS A 186 -0.46 -6.65 49.03
C LYS A 186 -0.25 -7.13 50.48
N ASP A 187 -1.12 -8.01 50.98
CA ASP A 187 -0.97 -8.60 52.32
C ASP A 187 -0.87 -10.13 52.20
N ARG A 188 0.32 -10.63 51.86
CA ARG A 188 0.80 -11.99 52.17
C ARG A 188 2.27 -12.14 51.85
#